data_AF-A0A3M1EK67-F1
#
_entry.id   AF-A0A3M1EK67-F1
#
_cell.length_a   1.000
_cell.length_b   1.000
_cell.length_c   1.000
_cell.angle_alpha   90.00
_cell.angle_beta   90.00
_cell.angle_gamma   90.00
#
_symmetry.space_group_name_H-M   'P 1'
#
loop_
_entity.id
_entity.type
_entity.pdbx_description
1 polymer ?
#
loop_
_entity_poly.entity_id
_entity_poly.type
_entity_poly.pdbx_seq_one_letter_code
_entity_poly.pdbx_strand_id
1 'polypeptide(L)'
;MEEIAPGVFVEFDYEGANCGLVLTDEGAIVVDTPIIPAEGKAWAAQVAQITDNILFVFNTDHHRAHILGNQYFRAPVLAHEFAWKEMANYKDTFIERTK
;
A
#
# COMPACT_ATOMS: atom_id res chain seq x y z
N MET A 1 -0.98 -2.36 -14.21
CA MET A 1 -1.71 -1.14 -13.79
C MET A 1 -2.58 -0.60 -14.90
N GLU A 2 -3.83 -0.27 -14.58
CA GLU A 2 -4.87 0.27 -15.47
C GLU A 2 -5.44 1.59 -14.91
N GLU A 3 -5.71 2.58 -15.76
CA GLU A 3 -6.41 3.82 -15.39
C GLU A 3 -7.94 3.61 -15.53
N ILE A 4 -8.65 3.58 -14.41
CA ILE A 4 -10.09 3.27 -14.36
C ILE A 4 -10.98 4.52 -14.36
N ALA A 5 -10.39 5.68 -14.05
CA ALA A 5 -10.98 7.00 -14.17
C ALA A 5 -9.82 8.03 -14.27
N PRO A 6 -10.06 9.27 -14.75
CA PRO A 6 -8.99 10.26 -14.88
C PRO A 6 -8.21 10.43 -13.57
N GLY A 7 -6.91 10.10 -13.59
CA GLY A 7 -6.02 10.18 -12.43
C GLY A 7 -6.21 9.07 -11.39
N VAL A 8 -6.99 8.03 -11.67
CA VAL A 8 -7.25 6.89 -10.77
C VAL A 8 -6.79 5.61 -11.43
N PHE A 9 -5.78 4.97 -10.83
CA PHE A 9 -5.15 3.77 -11.34
C PHE A 9 -5.31 2.61 -10.37
N VAL A 10 -5.40 1.39 -10.90
CA VAL A 10 -5.46 0.14 -10.13
C VAL A 10 -4.53 -0.90 -10.73
N GLU A 11 -3.86 -1.65 -9.88
CA GLU A 11 -3.15 -2.89 -10.21
C GLU A 11 -3.93 -4.09 -9.67
N PHE A 12 -4.24 -5.05 -10.55
CA PHE A 12 -5.10 -6.20 -10.27
C PHE A 12 -4.32 -7.51 -10.18
N ASP A 13 -3.06 -7.52 -10.62
CA ASP A 13 -2.29 -8.77 -10.83
C ASP A 13 -1.52 -9.25 -9.59
N TYR A 14 -1.67 -8.59 -8.44
CA TYR A 14 -0.97 -8.98 -7.21
C TYR A 14 -1.76 -9.99 -6.37
N GLU A 15 -1.03 -10.91 -5.76
CA GLU A 15 -1.61 -11.95 -4.93
C GLU A 15 -2.31 -11.34 -3.69
N GLY A 16 -3.64 -11.53 -3.62
CA GLY A 16 -4.43 -11.24 -2.43
C GLY A 16 -4.85 -9.78 -2.22
N ALA A 17 -4.42 -8.82 -3.06
CA ALA A 17 -4.86 -7.43 -2.96
C ALA A 17 -4.76 -6.68 -4.29
N ASN A 18 -5.76 -5.85 -4.55
CA ASN A 18 -5.63 -4.79 -5.55
C ASN A 18 -4.91 -3.60 -4.91
N CYS A 19 -4.02 -2.95 -5.65
CA CYS A 19 -3.33 -1.74 -5.21
C CYS A 19 -3.76 -0.56 -6.06
N GLY A 20 -3.94 0.62 -5.46
CA GLY A 20 -4.46 1.80 -6.14
C GLY A 20 -3.50 2.99 -6.10
N LEU A 21 -3.61 3.87 -7.09
CA LEU A 21 -2.95 5.18 -7.10
C LEU A 21 -3.99 6.23 -7.48
N VAL A 22 -4.10 7.28 -6.69
CA VAL A 22 -4.99 8.41 -6.95
C VAL A 22 -4.16 9.68 -7.04
N LEU A 23 -4.23 10.37 -8.19
CA LEU A 23 -3.62 11.67 -8.38
C LEU A 23 -4.55 12.77 -7.88
N THR A 24 -3.97 13.75 -7.21
CA THR A 24 -4.65 14.99 -6.80
C THR A 24 -3.80 16.18 -7.25
N ASP A 25 -4.34 17.40 -7.13
CA ASP A 25 -3.61 18.63 -7.46
C ASP A 25 -2.38 18.86 -6.56
N GLU A 26 -2.36 18.28 -5.35
CA GLU A 26 -1.29 18.47 -4.35
C GLU A 26 -0.22 17.38 -4.42
N GLY A 27 -0.56 16.22 -4.98
CA GLY A 27 0.28 15.02 -5.03
C GLY A 27 -0.55 13.74 -5.05
N ALA A 28 0.13 12.60 -5.03
CA ALA A 28 -0.51 11.31 -5.19
C ALA A 28 -0.75 10.57 -3.87
N ILE A 29 -1.78 9.74 -3.85
CA ILE A 29 -2.12 8.85 -2.75
C ILE A 29 -2.00 7.42 -3.27
N VAL A 30 -1.13 6.63 -2.65
CA VAL A 30 -1.07 5.18 -2.87
C VAL A 30 -2.09 4.53 -1.94
N VAL A 31 -2.89 3.59 -2.45
CA VAL A 31 -3.91 2.86 -1.71
C VAL A 31 -3.51 1.39 -1.66
N ASP A 32 -3.26 0.89 -0.45
CA ASP A 32 -2.72 -0.44 -0.17
C ASP A 32 -1.37 -0.76 -0.84
N THR A 33 -0.73 -1.81 -0.35
CA THR A 33 0.52 -2.34 -0.91
C THR A 33 0.59 -3.87 -0.79
N PRO A 34 1.18 -4.55 -1.77
CA PRO A 34 1.09 -6.02 -1.85
C PRO A 34 1.99 -6.70 -0.82
N ILE A 35 1.65 -7.96 -0.49
CA ILE A 35 2.38 -8.78 0.50
C ILE A 35 3.72 -9.29 -0.03
N ILE A 36 3.81 -9.63 -1.31
CA ILE A 36 5.02 -10.25 -1.86
C ILE A 36 6.07 -9.15 -2.10
N PRO A 37 7.30 -9.27 -1.56
CA PRO A 37 8.34 -8.25 -1.71
C PRO A 37 8.66 -7.84 -3.17
N ALA A 38 8.61 -8.80 -4.10
CA ALA A 38 8.85 -8.53 -5.52
C ALA A 38 7.73 -7.67 -6.11
N GLU A 39 6.48 -7.97 -5.78
CA GLU A 39 5.30 -7.19 -6.18
C GLU A 39 5.33 -5.79 -5.57
N GLY A 40 5.71 -5.65 -4.29
CA GLY A 40 5.79 -4.33 -3.64
C GLY A 40 6.83 -3.41 -4.29
N LYS A 41 7.98 -3.97 -4.72
CA LYS A 41 8.97 -3.24 -5.50
C LYS A 41 8.46 -2.89 -6.90
N ALA A 42 7.77 -3.82 -7.56
CA ALA A 42 7.17 -3.59 -8.86
C ALA A 42 6.12 -2.47 -8.77
N TRP A 43 5.29 -2.47 -7.72
CA TRP A 43 4.28 -1.46 -7.49
C TRP A 43 4.90 -0.07 -7.30
N ALA A 44 5.89 0.04 -6.41
CA ALA A 44 6.62 1.29 -6.20
C ALA A 44 7.30 1.80 -7.49
N ALA A 45 7.85 0.89 -8.31
CA ALA A 45 8.43 1.25 -9.60
C ALA A 45 7.38 1.74 -10.61
N GLN A 46 6.21 1.10 -10.68
CA GLN A 46 5.09 1.53 -11.52
C GLN A 46 4.57 2.91 -11.10
N VAL A 47 4.37 3.14 -9.80
CA VAL A 47 3.93 4.44 -9.27
C VAL A 47 4.96 5.53 -9.60
N ALA A 48 6.26 5.24 -9.45
CA ALA A 48 7.34 6.18 -9.77
C ALA A 48 7.43 6.57 -11.26
N GLN A 49 6.82 5.79 -12.17
CA GLN A 49 6.69 6.17 -13.58
C GLN A 49 5.62 7.24 -13.81
N ILE A 50 4.65 7.37 -12.89
CA ILE A 50 3.57 8.36 -12.97
C ILE A 50 3.93 9.61 -12.16
N THR A 51 4.49 9.44 -10.97
CA THR A 51 4.75 10.55 -10.05
C THR A 51 5.83 10.20 -9.03
N ASP A 52 6.59 11.22 -8.62
CA ASP A 52 7.55 11.17 -7.52
C ASP A 52 7.02 11.85 -6.24
N ASN A 53 5.89 12.55 -6.33
CA ASN A 53 5.27 13.28 -5.22
C ASN A 53 4.13 12.49 -4.59
N ILE A 54 4.46 11.55 -3.70
CA ILE A 54 3.48 10.79 -2.94
C ILE A 54 3.24 11.46 -1.59
N LEU A 55 2.01 11.89 -1.35
CA LEU A 55 1.60 12.50 -0.09
C LEU A 55 1.46 11.44 1.01
N PHE A 56 0.78 10.33 0.70
CA PHE A 56 0.46 9.28 1.67
C PHE A 56 0.41 7.90 1.02
N VAL A 57 0.71 6.88 1.82
CA VAL A 57 0.22 5.51 1.60
C VAL A 57 -0.97 5.29 2.51
N PHE A 58 -2.14 5.07 1.95
CA PHE A 58 -3.39 4.85 2.67
C PHE A 58 -3.70 3.35 2.69
N ASN A 59 -3.63 2.73 3.86
CA ASN A 59 -4.04 1.34 4.05
C ASN A 59 -5.54 1.29 4.33
N THR A 60 -6.28 0.54 3.51
CA THR A 60 -7.72 0.33 3.67
C THR A 60 -8.04 -0.62 4.82
N ASP A 61 -7.10 -1.50 5.17
CA ASP A 61 -7.27 -2.55 6.18
C ASP A 61 -5.92 -2.95 6.84
N HIS A 62 -5.98 -3.76 7.89
CA HIS A 62 -4.83 -4.30 8.64
C HIS A 62 -4.30 -5.64 8.13
N HIS A 63 -5.03 -6.31 7.22
CA HIS A 63 -4.60 -7.58 6.66
C HIS A 63 -3.27 -7.44 5.91
N ARG A 64 -2.41 -8.45 6.08
CA ARG A 64 -1.03 -8.46 5.56
C ARG A 64 -0.94 -8.32 4.04
N ALA A 65 -1.99 -8.77 3.33
CA ALA A 65 -2.13 -8.63 1.89
C ALA A 65 -2.08 -7.17 1.42
N HIS A 66 -2.43 -6.21 2.29
CA HIS A 66 -2.62 -4.79 1.93
C HIS A 66 -1.53 -3.85 2.48
N ILE A 67 -0.58 -4.32 3.28
CA ILE A 67 0.24 -3.42 4.11
C ILE A 67 1.75 -3.69 4.11
N LEU A 68 2.20 -4.89 3.71
CA LEU A 68 3.61 -5.27 3.89
C LEU A 68 4.55 -4.66 2.84
N GLY A 69 4.00 -4.14 1.75
CA GLY A 69 4.73 -3.38 0.75
C GLY A 69 4.96 -1.91 1.13
N ASN A 70 4.39 -1.41 2.24
CA ASN A 70 4.48 -0.01 2.67
C ASN A 70 5.92 0.51 2.73
N GLN A 71 6.87 -0.37 3.11
CA GLN A 71 8.30 -0.05 3.20
C GLN A 71 8.95 0.41 1.89
N TYR A 72 8.33 0.12 0.74
CA TYR A 72 8.85 0.53 -0.57
C TYR A 72 8.45 1.95 -0.97
N PHE A 73 7.58 2.59 -0.19
CA PHE A 73 7.13 3.96 -0.41
C PHE A 73 7.72 4.88 0.67
N ARG A 74 8.29 6.01 0.25
CA ARG A 74 8.85 7.03 1.16
C ARG A 74 7.83 8.11 1.46
N ALA A 75 6.67 7.72 1.99
CA ALA A 75 5.59 8.61 2.38
C ALA A 75 5.00 8.19 3.73
N PRO A 76 4.39 9.11 4.49
CA PRO A 76 3.63 8.75 5.68
C PRO A 76 2.55 7.70 5.37
N VAL A 77 2.45 6.71 6.26
CA VAL A 77 1.40 5.68 6.18
C VAL A 77 0.21 6.15 7.01
N LEU A 78 -0.97 6.18 6.39
CA LEU A 78 -2.25 6.46 7.01
C LEU A 78 -3.10 5.20 7.03
N ALA A 79 -3.89 5.04 8.07
CA ALA A 79 -4.92 4.02 8.19
C ALA A 79 -5.99 4.53 9.14
N HIS A 80 -7.18 3.93 9.10
CA HIS A 80 -8.17 4.18 10.14
C HIS A 80 -7.72 3.57 11.48
N GLU A 81 -8.24 4.09 12.59
CA GLU A 81 -7.76 3.77 13.94
C GLU A 81 -7.79 2.26 14.25
N PHE A 82 -8.83 1.55 13.81
CA PHE A 82 -8.94 0.10 14.02
C PHE A 82 -7.83 -0.66 13.29
N ALA A 83 -7.55 -0.36 12.02
CA ALA A 83 -6.46 -1.01 11.31
C ALA A 83 -5.10 -0.71 11.96
N TRP A 84 -4.88 0.54 12.39
CA TRP A 84 -3.67 0.91 13.12
C TRP A 84 -3.48 0.10 14.41
N LYS A 85 -4.53 -0.08 15.22
CA LYS A 85 -4.47 -0.87 16.46
C LYS A 85 -4.07 -2.32 16.20
N GLU A 86 -4.66 -2.95 15.19
CA GLU A 86 -4.33 -4.33 14.82
C GLU A 86 -2.89 -4.44 14.29
N MET A 87 -2.44 -3.49 13.47
CA MET A 87 -1.06 -3.46 12.97
C MET A 87 -0.01 -3.18 14.06
N ALA A 88 -0.32 -2.31 15.03
CA ALA A 88 0.58 -1.97 16.13
C ALA A 88 0.91 -3.19 17.00
N ASN A 89 -0.03 -4.12 17.12
CA ASN A 89 0.11 -5.36 17.90
C ASN A 89 0.94 -6.44 17.20
N TYR A 90 1.41 -6.22 15.97
CA TYR A 90 2.21 -7.23 15.27
C TYR A 90 3.51 -7.58 16.00
N LYS A 91 4.10 -6.70 16.81
CA LYS A 91 5.36 -7.06 17.51
C LYS A 91 5.20 -8.22 18.48
N ASP A 92 4.11 -8.24 19.26
CA ASP A 92 3.95 -9.20 20.35
C ASP A 92 3.31 -10.51 19.87
N THR A 93 2.35 -10.46 18.95
CA THR A 93 1.63 -11.66 18.47
C THR A 93 2.28 -12.38 17.28
N PHE A 94 3.21 -11.73 16.55
CA PHE A 94 3.80 -12.30 15.34
C PHE A 94 4.92 -13.31 15.63
N ILE A 95 5.74 -13.08 16.65
CA ILE A 95 6.85 -13.98 17.03
C ILE A 95 6.31 -15.28 17.64
N GLU A 96 5.16 -15.25 18.29
CA GLU A 96 4.59 -16.42 18.96
C GLU A 96 3.85 -17.38 18.03
N ARG A 97 3.34 -16.91 16.87
CA ARG A 97 2.55 -17.72 15.93
C ARG A 97 3.36 -18.43 14.83
N THR A 98 4.68 -18.26 14.85
CA THR A 98 5.62 -18.91 13.92
C THR A 98 6.54 -19.93 14.61
N LYS A 99 6.28 -20.21 15.90
CA LYS A 99 6.82 -21.36 16.63
C LYS A 99 5.76 -22.46 16.72
#